data_AF-A0A151QNK8-F1
#
_entry.id   AF-A0A151QNK8-F1
#
_cell.length_a   1.000
_cell.length_b   1.000
_cell.length_c   1.000
_cell.angle_alpha   90.00
_cell.angle_beta   90.00
_cell.angle_gamma   90.00
#
_symmetry.space_group_name_H-M   'P 1'
#
loop_
_entity.id
_entity.type
_entity.pdbx_description
1 polymer ?
#
loop_
_entity_poly.entity_id
_entity_poly.type
_entity_poly.pdbx_seq_one_letter_code
_entity_poly.pdbx_strand_id
1 'polypeptide(L)'
;MASVADSKSKNDLPSIVSVKLDRDNYPLWKSLVISIVKGCRLDGHMLGTKECPEEFIASADSSKKPNPAFENWQAHDSQLLGWLMNSMTIEMATQLLHCETSKQLWDEAQSLAGAHTRSRVTYLKSEFHNIRKGEMKMEEYLAKMKNLADKLKLAGSPISNSDLIIQTLNGLDSEYNPMVVKLSDQTSLT
;
A
#
# COMPACT_ATOMS: atom_id res chain seq x y z
N MET A 1 -31.09 2.18 45.42
CA MET A 1 -30.07 3.03 44.79
C MET A 1 -29.43 2.23 43.66
N ALA A 2 -29.81 2.50 42.41
CA ALA A 2 -29.20 1.86 41.25
C ALA A 2 -27.95 2.67 40.88
N SER A 3 -26.78 2.02 40.96
CA SER A 3 -25.51 2.60 40.53
C SER A 3 -25.52 2.74 39.02
N VAL A 4 -25.27 3.96 38.56
CA VAL A 4 -25.18 4.34 37.15
C VAL A 4 -24.06 3.54 36.52
N ALA A 5 -24.41 2.67 35.56
CA ALA A 5 -23.45 2.02 34.69
C ALA A 5 -22.79 3.10 33.83
N ASP A 6 -21.53 3.36 34.13
CA ASP A 6 -20.65 4.27 33.42
C ASP A 6 -20.61 3.89 31.92
N SER A 7 -21.12 4.80 31.09
CA SER A 7 -21.19 4.68 29.65
C SER A 7 -19.79 4.77 29.05
N LYS A 8 -19.06 3.65 29.03
CA LYS A 8 -17.79 3.52 28.32
C LYS A 8 -17.95 3.94 26.85
N SER A 9 -17.09 4.88 26.44
CA SER A 9 -16.87 5.35 25.07
C SER A 9 -17.00 4.20 24.05
N LYS A 10 -17.82 4.41 23.01
CA LYS A 10 -18.09 3.40 21.96
C LYS A 10 -17.01 3.30 20.87
N ASN A 11 -15.86 3.97 21.04
CA ASN A 11 -14.87 4.17 19.97
C ASN A 11 -13.45 3.67 20.34
N ASP A 12 -13.32 2.72 21.26
CA ASP A 12 -12.01 2.30 21.73
C ASP A 12 -11.28 1.48 20.65
N LEU A 13 -10.23 2.06 20.07
CA LEU A 13 -9.36 1.39 19.11
C LEU A 13 -8.52 0.31 19.81
N PRO A 14 -8.24 -0.82 19.14
CA PRO A 14 -7.48 -1.91 19.74
C PRO A 14 -6.03 -1.48 20.03
N SER A 15 -5.51 -1.86 21.20
CA SER A 15 -4.14 -1.54 21.61
C SER A 15 -3.07 -2.30 20.83
N ILE A 16 -3.43 -3.43 20.21
CA ILE A 16 -2.52 -4.27 19.44
C ILE A 16 -2.95 -4.28 17.98
N VAL A 17 -2.01 -3.94 17.10
CA VAL A 17 -2.13 -4.13 15.65
C VAL A 17 -1.26 -5.32 15.25
N SER A 18 -1.89 -6.45 14.90
CA SER A 18 -1.16 -7.68 14.55
C SER A 18 -0.39 -7.59 13.23
N VAL A 19 -0.86 -6.76 12.29
CA VAL A 19 -0.23 -6.56 10.98
C VAL A 19 0.14 -5.10 10.83
N LYS A 20 1.44 -4.80 10.84
CA LYS A 20 1.95 -3.44 10.62
C LYS A 20 2.15 -3.18 9.14
N LEU A 21 1.72 -2.03 8.63
CA LEU A 21 1.93 -1.63 7.24
C LEU A 21 3.43 -1.61 6.92
N ASP A 22 3.81 -2.34 5.89
CA ASP A 22 5.12 -2.30 5.24
C ASP A 22 4.96 -2.03 3.73
N ARG A 23 6.04 -2.17 2.97
CA ARG A 23 6.05 -1.89 1.53
C ARG A 23 5.28 -2.93 0.69
N ASP A 24 5.04 -4.12 1.24
CA ASP A 24 4.57 -5.29 0.50
C ASP A 24 3.17 -5.75 0.92
N ASN A 25 2.68 -5.32 2.09
CA ASN A 25 1.45 -5.85 2.69
C ASN A 25 0.26 -4.89 2.67
N TYR A 26 0.36 -3.74 1.97
CA TYR A 26 -0.69 -2.72 1.94
C TYR A 26 -2.11 -3.26 1.71
N PRO A 27 -2.39 -4.19 0.77
CA PRO A 27 -3.74 -4.72 0.58
C PRO A 27 -4.32 -5.40 1.84
N LEU A 28 -3.50 -6.18 2.55
CA LEU A 28 -3.90 -6.86 3.79
C LEU A 28 -4.10 -5.85 4.92
N TRP A 29 -3.12 -4.96 5.12
CA TRP A 29 -3.19 -3.90 6.13
C TRP A 29 -4.45 -3.03 5.92
N LYS A 30 -4.70 -2.59 4.69
CA LYS A 30 -5.88 -1.80 4.31
C LYS A 30 -7.18 -2.50 4.70
N SER A 31 -7.30 -3.80 4.39
CA SER A 31 -8.50 -4.58 4.70
C SER A 31 -8.76 -4.66 6.21
N LEU A 32 -7.71 -4.87 7.00
CA LEU A 32 -7.80 -4.94 8.47
C LEU A 32 -8.16 -3.58 9.07
N VAL A 33 -7.45 -2.53 8.67
CA VAL A 33 -7.68 -1.17 9.17
C VAL A 33 -9.11 -0.69 8.88
N ILE A 34 -9.59 -0.84 7.64
CA ILE A 34 -10.97 -0.45 7.30
C ILE A 34 -11.98 -1.19 8.18
N SER A 35 -11.78 -2.49 8.40
CA SER A 35 -12.71 -3.30 9.19
C SER A 35 -12.76 -2.85 10.65
N ILE A 36 -11.58 -2.58 11.26
CA ILE A 36 -11.47 -2.10 12.64
C ILE A 36 -12.08 -0.71 12.78
N VAL A 37 -11.68 0.22 11.90
CA VAL A 37 -12.12 1.63 11.96
C VAL A 37 -13.62 1.75 11.78
N LYS A 38 -14.23 0.96 10.89
CA LYS A 38 -15.70 0.87 10.75
C LYS A 38 -16.35 0.27 11.99
N GLY A 39 -15.75 -0.77 12.59
CA GLY A 39 -16.21 -1.35 13.84
C GLY A 39 -16.27 -0.32 14.98
N CYS A 40 -15.28 0.58 15.03
CA CYS A 40 -15.19 1.68 15.99
C CYS A 40 -15.96 2.95 15.56
N ARG A 41 -16.63 2.95 14.39
CA ARG A 41 -17.38 4.11 13.85
C ARG A 41 -16.54 5.38 13.65
N LEU A 42 -15.26 5.22 13.38
CA LEU A 42 -14.31 6.31 13.11
C LEU A 42 -14.04 6.51 11.61
N ASP A 43 -14.68 5.72 10.76
CA ASP A 43 -14.51 5.75 9.31
C ASP A 43 -14.90 7.10 8.69
N GLY A 44 -15.80 7.85 9.31
CA GLY A 44 -16.12 9.21 8.88
C GLY A 44 -14.95 10.19 9.00
N HIS A 45 -14.08 10.03 10.00
CA HIS A 45 -12.85 10.82 10.13
C HIS A 45 -11.83 10.39 9.07
N MET A 46 -11.57 9.08 8.99
CA MET A 46 -10.58 8.51 8.05
C MET A 46 -10.91 8.80 6.58
N LEU A 47 -12.18 8.65 6.18
CA LEU A 47 -12.61 8.83 4.80
C LEU A 47 -12.96 10.28 4.48
N GLY A 48 -13.12 11.13 5.51
CA GLY A 48 -13.50 12.53 5.36
C GLY A 48 -14.98 12.77 5.14
N THR A 49 -15.85 11.79 5.39
CA THR A 49 -17.30 12.00 5.31
C THR A 49 -17.85 12.75 6.53
N LYS A 50 -17.05 12.89 7.59
CA LYS A 50 -17.36 13.72 8.76
C LYS A 50 -16.48 14.96 8.75
N GLU A 51 -17.04 16.07 8.27
CA GLU A 51 -16.35 17.35 8.17
C GLU A 51 -15.94 17.88 9.55
N CYS A 52 -14.80 18.57 9.59
CA CYS A 52 -14.30 19.24 10.78
C CYS A 52 -15.20 20.44 11.11
N PRO A 53 -15.84 20.50 12.30
CA PRO A 53 -16.65 21.64 12.69
C PRO A 53 -15.83 22.92 12.81
N GLU A 54 -16.47 24.09 12.77
CA GLU A 54 -15.79 25.35 13.04
C GLU A 54 -15.25 25.38 14.48
N GLU A 55 -14.04 25.91 14.68
CA GLU A 55 -13.38 26.01 15.98
C GLU A 55 -14.16 26.90 16.96
N PHE A 56 -14.86 27.92 16.44
CA PHE A 56 -15.63 28.86 17.25
C PHE A 56 -17.07 28.96 16.75
N ILE A 57 -18.01 29.05 17.67
CA ILE A 57 -19.42 29.34 17.40
C ILE A 57 -19.76 30.76 17.86
N ALA A 58 -20.65 31.43 17.11
CA ALA A 58 -21.15 32.74 17.48
C ALA A 58 -22.10 32.62 18.69
N SER A 59 -21.86 33.43 19.72
CA SER A 59 -22.74 33.51 20.88
C SER A 59 -23.71 34.70 20.78
N ALA A 60 -24.76 34.69 21.61
CA ALA A 60 -25.83 35.69 21.59
C ALA A 60 -25.35 37.14 21.83
N ASP A 61 -24.14 37.30 22.38
CA ASP A 61 -23.45 38.57 22.64
C ASP A 61 -22.47 38.98 21.52
N SER A 62 -22.51 38.31 20.35
CA SER A 62 -21.54 38.46 19.25
C SER A 62 -20.09 38.08 19.61
N SER A 63 -19.85 37.43 20.76
CA SER A 63 -18.55 36.86 21.09
C SER A 63 -18.33 35.50 20.41
N LYS A 64 -17.07 35.16 20.16
CA LYS A 64 -16.64 33.84 19.69
C LYS A 64 -16.44 32.92 20.89
N LYS A 65 -17.17 31.81 20.97
CA LYS A 65 -16.99 30.76 21.99
C LYS A 65 -16.40 29.50 21.36
N PRO A 66 -15.47 28.80 22.04
CA PRO A 66 -14.96 27.51 21.56
C PRO A 66 -16.11 26.54 21.28
N ASN A 67 -16.00 25.78 20.21
CA ASN A 67 -16.99 24.79 19.81
C ASN A 67 -16.66 23.41 20.42
N PRO A 68 -17.47 22.88 21.36
CA PRO A 68 -17.23 21.55 21.91
C PRO A 68 -17.27 20.45 20.85
N ALA A 69 -17.97 20.65 19.73
CA ALA A 69 -17.98 19.69 18.63
C ALA A 69 -16.64 19.63 17.90
N PHE A 70 -15.93 20.77 17.77
CA PHE A 70 -14.58 20.82 17.20
C PHE A 70 -13.59 20.07 18.10
N GLU A 71 -13.58 20.35 19.40
CA GLU A 71 -12.69 19.67 20.36
C GLU A 71 -12.90 18.15 20.36
N ASN A 72 -14.16 17.70 20.37
CA ASN A 72 -14.50 16.28 20.27
C ASN A 72 -14.12 15.67 18.92
N TRP A 73 -14.24 16.43 17.83
CA TRP A 73 -13.81 15.97 16.51
C TRP A 73 -12.29 15.78 16.48
N GLN A 74 -11.54 16.77 16.97
CA GLN A 74 -10.09 16.79 17.01
C GLN A 74 -9.53 15.68 17.90
N ALA A 75 -10.17 15.43 19.06
CA ALA A 75 -9.78 14.35 19.96
C ALA A 75 -9.90 12.97 19.28
N HIS A 76 -11.03 12.71 18.60
CA HIS A 76 -11.23 11.45 17.88
C HIS A 76 -10.29 11.30 16.68
N ASP A 77 -10.08 12.36 15.90
CA ASP A 77 -9.15 12.33 14.78
C ASP A 77 -7.71 12.08 15.25
N SER A 78 -7.28 12.74 16.33
CA SER A 78 -5.94 12.59 16.90
C SER A 78 -5.71 11.17 17.45
N GLN A 79 -6.71 10.58 18.11
CA GLN A 79 -6.66 9.19 18.56
C GLN A 79 -6.51 8.22 17.38
N LEU A 80 -7.30 8.43 16.32
CA LEU A 80 -7.22 7.61 15.12
C LEU A 80 -5.88 7.79 14.40
N LEU A 81 -5.37 9.02 14.28
CA LEU A 81 -4.07 9.32 13.69
C LEU A 81 -2.95 8.59 14.43
N GLY A 82 -2.91 8.70 15.76
CA GLY A 82 -1.92 8.02 16.59
C GLY A 82 -2.02 6.50 16.49
N TRP A 83 -3.23 5.95 16.39
CA TRP A 83 -3.43 4.52 16.19
C TRP A 83 -2.98 4.06 14.80
N LEU A 84 -3.31 4.81 13.75
CA LEU A 84 -2.86 4.52 12.38
C LEU A 84 -1.33 4.55 12.29
N MET A 85 -0.67 5.53 12.91
CA MET A 85 0.79 5.57 13.02
C MET A 85 1.36 4.31 13.70
N ASN A 86 0.74 3.86 14.80
CA ASN A 86 1.15 2.63 15.48
C ASN A 86 0.88 1.35 14.68
N SER A 87 -0.04 1.42 13.71
CA SER A 87 -0.36 0.34 12.77
C SER A 87 0.64 0.20 11.62
N MET A 88 1.72 0.99 11.62
CA MET A 88 2.75 1.00 10.56
C MET A 88 4.11 0.55 11.12
N THR A 89 5.01 0.09 10.25
CA THR A 89 6.43 -0.02 10.64
C THR A 89 7.03 1.37 10.82
N ILE A 90 8.17 1.46 11.53
CA ILE A 90 8.84 2.74 11.77
C ILE A 90 9.19 3.41 10.43
N GLU A 91 9.68 2.65 9.46
CA GLU A 91 10.08 3.19 8.15
C GLU A 91 8.90 3.79 7.39
N MET A 92 7.71 3.18 7.49
CA MET A 92 6.49 3.70 6.86
C MET A 92 5.96 4.92 7.61
N ALA A 93 5.92 4.87 8.95
CA ALA A 93 5.48 5.99 9.77
C ALA A 93 6.37 7.24 9.59
N THR A 94 7.70 7.07 9.49
CA THR A 94 8.62 8.19 9.27
C THR A 94 8.36 8.92 7.95
N GLN A 95 7.99 8.21 6.89
CA GLN A 95 7.65 8.83 5.60
C GLN A 95 6.37 9.66 5.65
N LEU A 96 5.48 9.37 6.61
CA LEU A 96 4.15 9.95 6.75
C LEU A 96 4.03 10.87 7.98
N LEU A 97 5.14 11.16 8.67
CA LEU A 97 5.16 11.93 9.92
C LEU A 97 4.59 13.36 9.78
N HIS A 98 4.61 13.90 8.56
CA HIS A 98 4.08 15.23 8.24
C HIS A 98 2.54 15.29 8.17
N CYS A 99 1.85 14.16 8.26
CA CYS A 99 0.39 14.11 8.20
C CYS A 99 -0.22 14.59 9.53
N GLU A 100 -1.13 15.55 9.46
CA GLU A 100 -1.73 16.19 10.64
C GLU A 100 -3.12 15.62 10.98
N THR A 101 -3.75 14.91 10.03
CA THR A 101 -5.08 14.32 10.23
C THR A 101 -5.10 12.84 9.83
N SER A 102 -6.01 12.08 10.43
CA SER A 102 -6.17 10.65 10.10
C SER A 102 -6.50 10.42 8.62
N LYS A 103 -7.28 11.33 8.02
CA LYS A 103 -7.60 11.33 6.59
C LYS A 103 -6.38 11.54 5.72
N GLN A 104 -5.62 12.60 5.99
CA GLN A 104 -4.41 12.90 5.21
C GLN A 104 -3.46 11.71 5.25
N LEU A 105 -3.25 11.13 6.44
CA LEU A 105 -2.43 9.94 6.60
C LEU A 105 -2.93 8.75 5.77
N TRP A 106 -4.24 8.50 5.79
CA TRP A 106 -4.84 7.41 5.04
C TRP A 106 -4.66 7.56 3.52
N ASP A 107 -4.91 8.76 3.00
CA ASP A 107 -4.81 9.08 1.58
C ASP A 107 -3.33 9.02 1.11
N GLU A 108 -2.40 9.56 1.90
CA GLU A 108 -0.95 9.50 1.64
C GLU A 108 -0.41 8.06 1.72
N ALA A 109 -0.83 7.26 2.71
CA ALA A 109 -0.44 5.85 2.82
C ALA A 109 -0.88 5.04 1.58
N GLN A 110 -2.08 5.31 1.06
CA GLN A 110 -2.55 4.71 -0.19
C GLN A 110 -1.71 5.14 -1.39
N SER A 111 -1.40 6.43 -1.49
CA SER A 111 -0.55 6.99 -2.55
C SER A 111 0.84 6.37 -2.54
N LEU A 112 1.46 6.29 -1.36
CA LEU A 112 2.80 5.74 -1.14
C LEU A 112 2.86 4.25 -1.50
N ALA A 113 1.88 3.45 -1.09
CA ALA A 113 1.80 2.04 -1.47
C ALA A 113 1.65 1.87 -2.99
N GLY A 114 0.87 2.75 -3.63
CA GLY A 114 0.75 2.80 -5.09
C GLY A 114 2.09 3.15 -5.76
N ALA A 115 2.82 4.13 -5.22
CA ALA A 115 4.14 4.53 -5.72
C ALA A 115 5.16 3.39 -5.59
N HIS A 116 5.23 2.72 -4.43
CA HIS A 116 6.08 1.55 -4.22
C HIS A 116 5.77 0.42 -5.21
N THR A 117 4.49 0.15 -5.45
CA THR A 117 4.08 -0.86 -6.44
C THR A 117 4.55 -0.51 -7.84
N ARG A 118 4.37 0.74 -8.28
CA ARG A 118 4.84 1.22 -9.59
C ARG A 118 6.36 1.15 -9.71
N SER A 119 7.09 1.65 -8.72
CA SER A 119 8.56 1.60 -8.71
C SER A 119 9.09 0.17 -8.75
N ARG A 120 8.45 -0.75 -8.02
CA ARG A 120 8.79 -2.18 -8.03
C ARG A 120 8.53 -2.80 -9.41
N VAL A 121 7.40 -2.49 -10.05
CA VAL A 121 7.13 -2.94 -11.43
C VAL A 121 8.19 -2.40 -12.39
N THR A 122 8.53 -1.12 -12.32
CA THR A 122 9.57 -0.51 -13.18
C THR A 122 10.92 -1.17 -12.98
N TYR A 123 11.35 -1.37 -11.74
CA TYR A 123 12.59 -2.07 -11.41
C TYR A 123 12.60 -3.50 -11.98
N LEU A 124 11.55 -4.27 -11.73
CA LEU A 124 11.45 -5.65 -12.21
C LEU A 124 11.44 -5.74 -13.75
N LYS A 125 10.78 -4.80 -14.44
CA LYS A 125 10.81 -4.72 -15.91
C LYS A 125 12.21 -4.40 -16.42
N SER A 126 12.90 -3.46 -15.78
CA SER A 126 14.30 -3.14 -16.13
C SER A 126 15.19 -4.38 -15.99
N GLU A 127 15.13 -5.08 -14.86
CA GLU A 127 15.88 -6.32 -14.65
C GLU A 127 15.53 -7.39 -15.68
N PHE A 128 14.24 -7.56 -15.97
CA PHE A 128 13.76 -8.51 -16.97
C PHE A 128 14.29 -8.23 -18.38
N HIS A 129 14.36 -6.97 -18.79
CA HIS A 129 14.87 -6.60 -20.11
C HIS A 129 16.40 -6.61 -20.22
N ASN A 130 17.10 -6.40 -19.11
CA ASN A 130 18.56 -6.29 -19.08
C ASN A 130 19.28 -7.59 -18.76
N ILE A 131 18.59 -8.59 -18.19
CA ILE A 131 19.23 -9.86 -17.86
C ILE A 131 19.71 -10.58 -19.13
N ARG A 132 20.94 -11.07 -19.06
CA ARG A 132 21.61 -11.90 -20.07
C ARG A 132 22.14 -13.15 -19.39
N LYS A 133 22.29 -14.26 -20.11
CA LYS A 133 22.88 -15.50 -19.58
C LYS A 133 24.31 -15.24 -19.13
N GLY A 134 25.17 -14.75 -20.02
CA GLY A 134 26.58 -14.52 -19.72
C GLY A 134 27.24 -15.77 -19.12
N GLU A 135 27.94 -15.59 -18.01
CA GLU A 135 28.64 -16.68 -17.30
C GLU A 135 27.71 -17.62 -16.53
N MET A 136 26.41 -17.33 -16.43
CA MET A 136 25.47 -18.21 -15.72
C MET A 136 25.27 -19.52 -16.47
N LYS A 137 25.04 -20.59 -15.71
CA LYS A 137 24.52 -21.84 -16.29
C LYS A 137 23.13 -21.60 -16.88
N MET A 138 22.78 -22.34 -17.93
CA MET A 138 21.48 -22.21 -18.59
C MET A 138 20.32 -22.36 -17.61
N GLU A 139 20.38 -23.34 -16.71
CA GLU A 139 19.34 -23.59 -15.69
C GLU A 139 19.15 -22.40 -14.75
N GLU A 140 20.25 -21.78 -14.31
CA GLU A 140 20.22 -20.60 -13.44
C GLU A 140 19.61 -19.38 -14.16
N TYR A 141 19.97 -19.20 -15.43
CA TYR A 141 19.41 -18.13 -16.26
C TYR A 141 17.90 -18.29 -16.46
N LEU A 142 17.44 -19.49 -16.85
CA LEU A 142 16.01 -19.76 -17.03
C LEU A 142 15.22 -19.63 -15.72
N ALA A 143 15.80 -20.06 -14.59
CA ALA A 143 15.20 -19.88 -13.28
C ALA A 143 15.05 -18.39 -12.91
N LYS A 144 16.06 -17.55 -13.21
CA LYS A 144 15.97 -16.09 -13.00
C LYS A 144 14.91 -15.45 -13.89
N MET A 145 14.85 -15.80 -15.18
CA MET A 145 13.82 -15.30 -16.10
C MET A 145 12.41 -15.60 -15.59
N LYS A 146 12.18 -16.85 -15.19
CA LYS A 146 10.90 -17.27 -14.60
C LYS A 146 10.59 -16.52 -13.31
N ASN A 147 11.57 -16.38 -12.41
CA ASN A 147 11.38 -15.67 -11.15
C ASN A 147 11.00 -14.20 -11.35
N LEU A 148 11.60 -13.51 -12.32
CA LEU A 148 11.26 -12.14 -12.67
C LEU A 148 9.84 -12.04 -13.23
N ALA A 149 9.45 -12.96 -14.12
CA ALA A 149 8.09 -13.03 -14.65
C ALA A 149 7.05 -13.29 -13.55
N ASP A 150 7.32 -14.20 -12.62
CA ASP A 150 6.47 -14.49 -11.47
C ASP A 150 6.33 -13.28 -10.53
N LYS A 151 7.44 -12.58 -10.25
CA LYS A 151 7.43 -11.33 -9.46
C LYS A 151 6.62 -10.22 -10.15
N LEU A 152 6.75 -10.07 -11.46
CA LEU A 152 5.98 -9.11 -12.26
C LEU A 152 4.48 -9.42 -12.23
N LYS A 153 4.12 -10.70 -12.34
CA LYS A 153 2.74 -11.17 -12.18
C LYS A 153 2.18 -10.83 -10.80
N LEU A 154 2.93 -11.10 -9.73
CA LEU A 154 2.53 -10.78 -8.36
C LEU A 154 2.40 -9.27 -8.11
N ALA A 155 3.21 -8.45 -8.78
CA ALA A 155 3.13 -7.00 -8.72
C ALA A 155 2.00 -6.41 -9.59
N GLY A 156 1.18 -7.24 -10.23
CA GLY A 156 0.04 -6.82 -11.06
C GLY A 156 0.41 -6.43 -12.51
N SER A 157 1.62 -6.74 -12.97
CA SER A 157 2.08 -6.47 -14.35
C SER A 157 2.58 -7.77 -15.02
N PRO A 158 1.72 -8.77 -15.28
CA PRO A 158 2.15 -10.03 -15.89
C PRO A 158 2.78 -9.82 -17.26
N ILE A 159 3.78 -10.65 -17.59
CA ILE A 159 4.42 -10.72 -18.90
C ILE A 159 3.77 -11.85 -19.71
N SER A 160 3.56 -11.64 -21.01
CA SER A 160 3.02 -12.67 -21.89
C SER A 160 4.03 -13.81 -22.08
N ASN A 161 3.57 -15.03 -22.37
CA ASN A 161 4.48 -16.14 -22.64
C ASN A 161 5.36 -15.88 -23.87
N SER A 162 4.82 -15.20 -24.89
CA SER A 162 5.59 -14.81 -26.09
C SER A 162 6.70 -13.83 -25.74
N ASP A 163 6.43 -12.79 -24.95
CA ASP A 163 7.45 -11.82 -24.54
C ASP A 163 8.50 -12.47 -23.64
N LEU A 164 8.08 -13.40 -22.77
CA LEU A 164 8.99 -14.19 -21.95
C LEU A 164 9.93 -15.03 -22.81
N ILE A 165 9.41 -15.74 -23.82
CA ILE A 165 10.23 -16.53 -24.75
C ILE A 165 11.19 -15.62 -25.50
N ILE A 166 10.70 -14.55 -26.13
CA ILE A 166 11.51 -13.61 -26.91
C ILE A 166 12.63 -13.02 -26.05
N GLN A 167 12.30 -12.52 -24.86
CA GLN A 167 13.30 -11.94 -23.97
C GLN A 167 14.32 -12.99 -23.48
N THR A 168 13.88 -14.22 -23.25
CA THR A 168 14.77 -15.32 -22.86
C THR A 168 15.76 -15.66 -23.97
N LEU A 169 15.28 -15.76 -25.22
CA LEU A 169 16.14 -16.03 -26.38
C LEU A 169 17.12 -14.90 -26.65
N ASN A 170 16.67 -13.64 -26.54
CA ASN A 170 17.51 -12.45 -26.70
C ASN A 170 18.63 -12.34 -25.66
N GLY A 171 18.49 -13.02 -24.52
CA GLY A 171 19.50 -13.03 -23.47
C GLY A 171 20.52 -14.15 -23.59
N LEU A 172 20.40 -15.05 -24.57
CA LEU A 172 21.36 -16.13 -24.79
C LEU A 172 22.63 -15.63 -25.51
N ASP A 173 23.74 -16.30 -25.24
CA ASP A 173 25.01 -16.00 -25.90
C ASP A 173 25.00 -16.48 -27.37
N SER A 174 25.92 -15.97 -28.19
CA SER A 174 25.96 -16.24 -29.65
C SER A 174 26.11 -17.72 -30.01
N GLU A 175 26.64 -18.54 -29.09
CA GLU A 175 26.74 -20.00 -29.25
C GLU A 175 25.38 -20.68 -29.42
N TYR A 176 24.29 -20.06 -28.93
CA TYR A 176 22.93 -20.59 -29.05
C TYR A 176 22.17 -20.07 -30.29
N ASN A 177 22.77 -19.19 -31.10
CA ASN A 177 22.10 -18.59 -32.27
C ASN A 177 21.43 -19.61 -33.22
N PRO A 178 22.04 -20.76 -33.56
CA PRO A 178 21.39 -21.76 -34.41
C PRO A 178 20.11 -22.34 -33.81
N MET A 179 20.06 -22.46 -32.47
CA MET A 179 18.87 -22.93 -31.74
C MET A 179 17.82 -21.84 -31.62
N VAL A 180 18.25 -20.59 -31.38
CA VAL A 180 17.36 -19.42 -31.33
C VAL A 180 16.58 -19.29 -32.63
N VAL A 181 17.26 -19.34 -33.80
CA VAL A 181 16.63 -19.22 -35.13
C VAL A 181 15.57 -20.32 -35.34
N LYS A 182 15.91 -21.59 -35.03
CA LYS A 182 14.97 -22.70 -35.15
C LYS A 182 13.72 -22.53 -34.28
N LEU A 183 13.88 -22.03 -33.06
CA LEU A 183 12.77 -21.85 -32.12
C LEU A 183 11.91 -20.63 -32.46
N SER A 184 12.51 -19.53 -32.93
CA SER A 184 11.76 -18.34 -33.36
C SER A 184 10.90 -18.63 -34.59
N ASP A 185 11.39 -19.43 -35.54
CA ASP A 185 10.61 -19.83 -36.73
C ASP A 185 9.36 -20.63 -36.35
N GLN A 186 9.45 -21.49 -35.32
CA GLN A 186 8.31 -22.26 -34.81
C GLN A 186 7.28 -21.40 -34.06
N THR A 187 7.73 -20.33 -33.40
CA THR A 187 6.85 -19.43 -32.62
C THR A 187 6.09 -18.45 -33.54
N SER A 188 6.54 -18.27 -34.78
CA SER A 188 5.97 -17.36 -35.79
C SER A 188 4.83 -17.98 -36.62
N LEU A 189 4.67 -19.30 -36.55
CA LEU A 189 3.80 -20.10 -37.43
C LEU A 189 2.46 -20.52 -36.79
N THR A 190 2.15 -20.02 -35.59
CA THR A 190 0.89 -20.26 -34.86
C THR A 190 0.21 -18.95 -34.51
#